data_AF-A0A258BJN7-F1
#
_entry.id   AF-A0A258BJN7-F1
#
_cell.length_a   1.000
_cell.length_b   1.000
_cell.length_c   1.000
_cell.angle_alpha   90.00
_cell.angle_beta   90.00
_cell.angle_gamma   90.00
#
_symmetry.space_group_name_H-M   'P 1'
#
loop_
_entity.id
_entity.type
_entity.pdbx_description
1 polymer ?
#
loop_
_entity_poly.entity_id
_entity_poly.type
_entity_poly.pdbx_seq_one_letter_code
_entity_poly.pdbx_strand_id
1 'polypeptide(L)'
;QSLFDDAVLIPLAVEVGLATDVVTAFLKTDRYADTVREEQEFITSCGAQGVPFFVVNNRYALSGAQPPQAFTQALEAAWKDIAPQITDGEACGPDGCAI
;
A
#
# COMPACT_ATOMS: atom_id res chain seq x y z
N GLN A 1 18.22 18.80 -9.79
CA GLN A 1 17.83 19.47 -8.52
C GLN A 1 17.67 18.40 -7.45
N SER A 2 17.85 18.74 -6.17
CA SER A 2 17.73 17.78 -5.06
C SER A 2 16.28 17.70 -4.57
N LEU A 3 15.76 16.51 -4.30
CA LEU A 3 14.45 16.32 -3.66
C LEU A 3 14.48 16.57 -2.15
N PHE A 4 15.63 16.92 -1.57
CA PHE A 4 15.77 17.31 -0.16
C PHE A 4 15.68 18.83 0.05
N ASP A 5 15.30 19.59 -0.97
CA ASP A 5 15.18 21.04 -0.91
C ASP A 5 13.70 21.45 -0.98
N ASP A 6 13.24 22.22 0.00
CA ASP A 6 11.88 22.79 0.04
C ASP A 6 11.56 23.58 -1.24
N ALA A 7 12.55 24.27 -1.82
CA ALA A 7 12.39 25.01 -3.06
C ALA A 7 12.05 24.11 -4.27
N VAL A 8 12.30 22.80 -4.16
CA VAL A 8 11.91 21.78 -5.15
C VAL A 8 10.62 21.09 -4.76
N LEU A 9 10.42 20.74 -3.48
CA LEU A 9 9.25 20.00 -3.03
C LEU A 9 7.96 20.84 -3.04
N ILE A 10 8.03 22.11 -2.67
CA ILE A 10 6.87 23.02 -2.63
C ILE A 10 6.21 23.15 -4.01
N PRO A 11 6.91 23.50 -5.11
CA PRO A 11 6.27 23.60 -6.42
C PRO A 11 5.69 22.25 -6.90
N LEU A 12 6.39 21.13 -6.68
CA LEU A 12 5.87 19.80 -7.03
C LEU A 12 4.57 19.46 -6.28
N ALA A 13 4.49 19.82 -5.00
CA ALA A 13 3.29 19.61 -4.20
C ALA A 13 2.10 20.47 -4.72
N VAL A 14 2.38 21.70 -5.15
CA VAL A 14 1.37 22.59 -5.74
C VAL A 14 0.89 22.06 -7.10
N GLU A 15 1.77 21.50 -7.92
CA GLU A 15 1.42 20.88 -9.20
C GLU A 15 0.42 19.72 -9.05
N VAL A 16 0.47 18.98 -7.95
CA VAL A 16 -0.49 17.91 -7.62
C VAL A 16 -1.70 18.39 -6.81
N GLY A 17 -1.86 19.71 -6.64
CA GLY A 17 -3.06 20.35 -6.08
C GLY A 17 -3.01 20.67 -4.57
N LEU A 18 -1.85 20.61 -3.93
CA LEU A 18 -1.70 20.98 -2.52
C LEU A 18 -1.51 22.50 -2.36
N ALA A 19 -2.04 23.08 -1.28
CA ALA A 19 -1.91 24.50 -0.99
C ALA A 19 -0.50 24.85 -0.49
N THR A 20 0.10 25.91 -1.04
CA THR A 20 1.49 26.31 -0.75
C THR A 20 1.75 26.56 0.73
N ASP A 21 0.84 27.23 1.42
CA ASP A 21 0.94 27.54 2.85
C ASP A 21 0.91 26.28 3.72
N VAL A 22 0.04 25.32 3.36
CA VAL A 22 -0.07 24.02 4.02
C VAL A 22 1.23 23.22 3.87
N VAL A 23 1.76 23.12 2.64
CA VAL A 23 3.00 22.36 2.38
C VAL A 23 4.20 23.03 3.07
N THR A 24 4.30 24.36 3.01
CA THR A 24 5.38 25.12 3.65
C THR A 24 5.35 24.95 5.17
N ALA A 25 4.17 24.91 5.79
CA ALA A 25 4.04 24.63 7.21
C ALA A 25 4.39 23.17 7.52
N PHE A 26 3.93 22.22 6.68
CA PHE A 26 4.17 20.79 6.84
C PHE A 26 5.66 20.43 6.80
N LEU A 27 6.42 20.95 5.84
CA LEU A 27 7.85 20.67 5.66
C LEU A 27 8.72 21.11 6.85
N LYS A 28 8.20 21.99 7.73
CA LYS A 28 8.86 22.40 8.97
C LYS A 28 8.58 21.47 10.15
N THR A 29 7.92 20.34 9.92
CA THR A 29 7.49 19.39 10.95
C THR A 29 7.89 17.97 10.59
N ASP A 30 7.99 17.12 11.61
CA ASP A 30 8.19 15.67 11.43
C ASP A 30 6.87 14.89 11.45
N ARG A 31 5.75 15.53 11.07
CA ARG A 31 4.38 15.00 11.30
C ARG A 31 4.16 13.55 10.81
N TYR A 32 4.79 13.14 9.71
CA TYR A 32 4.68 11.77 9.16
C TYR A 32 5.96 10.93 9.32
N ALA A 33 6.96 11.41 10.07
CA ALA A 33 8.23 10.70 10.20
C ALA A 33 8.05 9.28 10.77
N ASP A 34 7.20 9.11 11.78
CA ASP A 34 6.94 7.80 12.38
C ASP A 34 6.12 6.90 11.45
N THR A 35 5.09 7.43 10.78
CA THR A 35 4.32 6.68 9.78
C THR A 35 5.23 6.14 8.66
N VAL A 36 6.17 6.95 8.15
CA VAL A 36 7.12 6.51 7.13
C VAL A 36 8.04 5.39 7.66
N ARG A 37 8.47 5.45 8.92
CA ARG A 37 9.29 4.40 9.54
C ARG A 37 8.50 3.10 9.72
N GLU A 38 7.27 3.19 10.22
CA GLU A 38 6.38 2.04 10.40
C GLU A 38 6.09 1.33 9.07
N GLU A 39 5.87 2.07 7.98
CA GLU A 39 5.67 1.49 6.65
C GLU A 39 6.95 0.78 6.13
N GLN A 40 8.13 1.34 6.37
CA GLN A 40 9.41 0.72 6.02
C GLN A 40 9.62 -0.60 6.78
N GLU A 41 9.31 -0.62 8.08
CA GLU A 41 9.39 -1.81 8.92
C GLU A 41 8.40 -2.89 8.44
N PHE A 42 7.16 -2.49 8.16
CA PHE A 42 6.14 -3.40 7.64
C PHE A 42 6.58 -4.06 6.33
N ILE A 43 7.00 -3.27 5.34
CA ILE A 43 7.44 -3.80 4.04
C ILE A 43 8.68 -4.71 4.18
N THR A 44 9.61 -4.37 5.08
CA THR A 44 10.77 -5.22 5.38
C THR A 44 10.35 -6.54 6.03
N SER A 45 9.36 -6.53 6.92
CA SER A 45 8.80 -7.74 7.53
C SER A 45 8.14 -8.68 6.51
N CYS A 46 7.65 -8.14 5.39
CA CYS A 46 7.16 -8.90 4.25
C CYS A 46 8.28 -9.51 3.37
N GLY A 47 9.56 -9.34 3.75
CA GLY A 47 10.72 -9.89 3.05
C GLY A 47 11.29 -8.99 1.95
N ALA A 48 10.87 -7.72 1.86
CA ALA A 48 11.44 -6.79 0.91
C ALA A 48 12.93 -6.50 1.24
N GLN A 49 13.78 -6.60 0.23
CA GLN A 49 15.22 -6.28 0.31
C GLN A 49 15.60 -5.09 -0.58
N GLY A 50 14.62 -4.53 -1.29
CA GLY A 50 14.81 -3.45 -2.25
C GLY A 50 13.47 -3.06 -2.89
N VAL A 51 13.49 -1.94 -3.61
CA VAL A 51 12.32 -1.38 -4.29
C VAL A 51 12.49 -1.41 -5.82
N PRO A 52 11.40 -1.49 -6.61
CA PRO A 52 10.01 -1.55 -6.15
C PRO A 52 9.62 -2.95 -5.63
N PHE A 53 8.79 -3.00 -4.60
CA PHE A 53 8.25 -4.24 -4.00
C PHE A 53 6.75 -4.07 -3.80
N PHE A 54 5.97 -5.06 -4.21
CA PHE A 54 4.51 -4.99 -4.20
C PHE A 54 3.96 -6.16 -3.40
N VAL A 55 3.02 -5.88 -2.50
CA VAL A 55 2.26 -6.89 -1.76
C VAL A 55 0.80 -6.78 -2.19
N VAL A 56 0.24 -7.87 -2.72
CA VAL A 56 -1.15 -7.96 -3.15
C VAL A 56 -1.91 -8.84 -2.16
N ASN A 57 -2.96 -8.26 -1.55
CA ASN A 57 -3.85 -8.93 -0.59
C ASN A 57 -3.10 -9.66 0.54
N ASN A 58 -1.99 -9.08 1.02
CA ASN A 58 -1.13 -9.63 2.08
C ASN A 58 -0.67 -11.09 1.84
N ARG A 59 -0.70 -11.57 0.59
CA ARG A 59 -0.45 -12.98 0.25
C ARG A 59 0.55 -13.14 -0.89
N TYR A 60 0.49 -12.28 -1.90
CA TYR A 60 1.36 -12.35 -3.07
C TYR A 60 2.36 -11.20 -3.04
N ALA A 61 3.64 -11.51 -3.25
CA ALA A 61 4.71 -10.53 -3.30
C ALA A 61 5.36 -10.50 -4.70
N LEU A 62 5.54 -9.32 -5.28
CA LEU A 62 6.34 -9.10 -6.48
C LEU A 62 7.54 -8.22 -6.12
N SER A 63 8.75 -8.72 -6.39
CA SER A 63 10.00 -7.97 -6.17
C SER A 63 10.58 -7.49 -7.48
N GLY A 64 10.90 -6.20 -7.55
CA GLY A 64 11.47 -5.53 -8.71
C GLY A 64 10.43 -5.05 -9.74
N ALA A 65 10.94 -4.38 -10.77
CA ALA A 65 10.14 -3.90 -11.89
C ALA A 65 9.75 -5.07 -12.82
N GLN A 66 8.75 -5.84 -12.39
CA GLN A 66 8.25 -7.00 -13.12
C GLN A 66 7.52 -6.59 -14.42
N PRO A 67 7.42 -7.49 -15.42
CA PRO A 67 6.63 -7.20 -16.61
C PRO A 67 5.13 -7.12 -16.27
N PRO A 68 4.32 -6.35 -17.03
CA PRO A 68 2.89 -6.19 -16.77
C PRO A 68 2.13 -7.52 -16.62
N GLN A 69 2.52 -8.56 -17.35
CA GLN A 69 1.89 -9.88 -17.29
C GLN A 69 2.03 -10.54 -15.92
N ALA A 70 3.16 -10.34 -15.22
CA ALA A 70 3.35 -10.86 -13.87
C ALA A 70 2.42 -10.17 -12.87
N PHE A 71 2.20 -8.85 -13.02
CA PHE A 71 1.22 -8.12 -12.23
C PHE A 71 -0.20 -8.62 -12.49
N THR A 72 -0.60 -8.80 -13.75
CA THR A 72 -1.92 -9.34 -14.10
C THR A 72 -2.16 -10.70 -13.43
N GLN A 73 -1.19 -11.61 -13.51
CA GLN A 73 -1.29 -12.94 -12.90
C GLN A 73 -1.42 -12.87 -11.37
N ALA A 74 -0.62 -12.02 -10.71
CA ALA A 74 -0.68 -11.86 -9.26
C ALA A 74 -2.03 -11.27 -8.80
N LEU A 75 -2.56 -10.29 -9.53
CA LEU A 75 -3.88 -9.71 -9.27
C LEU A 75 -5.01 -10.73 -9.48
N GLU A 76 -4.97 -11.50 -10.57
CA GLU A 76 -5.96 -12.55 -10.83
C GLU A 76 -5.91 -13.67 -9.79
N ALA A 77 -4.72 -14.09 -9.36
CA ALA A 77 -4.55 -15.08 -8.31
C ALA A 77 -5.10 -14.56 -6.97
N ALA A 78 -4.73 -13.34 -6.59
CA ALA A 78 -5.24 -12.68 -5.38
C ALA A 78 -6.76 -12.55 -5.39
N TRP A 79 -7.35 -12.24 -6.56
CA TRP A 79 -8.80 -12.17 -6.72
C TRP A 79 -9.49 -13.52 -6.55
N LYS A 80 -8.94 -14.60 -7.11
CA LYS A 80 -9.49 -15.96 -6.95
C LYS A 80 -9.44 -16.43 -5.50
N ASP A 81 -8.40 -16.04 -4.78
CA ASP A 81 -8.17 -16.42 -3.40
C ASP A 81 -9.10 -15.75 -2.38
N ILE A 82 -9.69 -14.60 -2.73
CA ILE A 82 -10.74 -13.93 -1.92
C ILE A 82 -12.15 -14.35 -2.34
N ALA A 83 -12.30 -15.12 -3.41
CA ALA A 83 -13.60 -15.60 -3.84
C ALA A 83 -14.19 -16.46 -2.72
N PRO A 84 -15.42 -16.16 -2.26
CA PRO A 84 -16.03 -16.87 -1.14
C PRO A 84 -16.09 -18.36 -1.46
N GLN A 85 -15.41 -19.14 -0.63
CA GLN A 85 -15.57 -20.59 -0.59
C GLN A 85 -16.90 -20.83 0.12
N ILE A 86 -17.97 -21.06 -0.64
CA ILE A 86 -19.24 -21.54 -0.07
C ILE A 86 -18.94 -22.93 0.47
N THR A 87 -18.90 -23.05 1.80
CA THR A 87 -18.74 -24.34 2.48
C THR A 87 -20.06 -24.69 3.14
N ASP A 88 -20.54 -25.92 2.93
CA ASP A 88 -21.73 -26.45 3.59
C ASP A 88 -21.41 -26.83 5.05
N GLY A 89 -20.93 -25.86 5.83
CA GLY A 89 -20.72 -25.97 7.27
C GLY A 89 -21.88 -25.38 8.05
N GLU A 90 -22.02 -25.75 9.33
CA GLU A 90 -22.90 -25.04 10.25
C GLU A 90 -22.46 -23.57 10.34
N ALA A 91 -23.27 -22.71 9.74
CA ALA A 91 -23.10 -21.28 9.76
C ALA A 91 -24.34 -20.64 10.38
N CYS A 92 -24.14 -19.61 11.19
CA CYS A 92 -25.25 -18.78 11.65
C CYS A 92 -25.68 -17.86 10.50
N GLY A 93 -26.91 -18.05 10.04
CA GLY A 93 -27.53 -17.20 9.03
C GLY A 93 -28.31 -16.03 9.66
N PRO A 94 -28.86 -15.14 8.83
CA PRO A 94 -29.81 -14.11 9.29
C PRO A 94 -31.04 -14.71 9.99
N ASP A 95 -31.35 -15.98 9.70
CA ASP A 95 -32.48 -16.73 10.27
C ASP A 95 -32.13 -17.47 11.58
N GLY A 96 -30.91 -17.30 12.10
CA GLY A 96 -30.42 -17.95 13.31
C GLY A 96 -29.40 -19.07 13.04
N CYS A 97 -28.96 -19.72 14.12
CA CYS A 97 -28.00 -20.82 14.08
C CYS A 97 -28.73 -22.16 14.23
N ALA A 98 -28.24 -23.21 13.55
CA ALA A 98 -28.60 -24.57 13.88
C ALA A 98 -28.04 -24.91 15.27
N ILE A 99 -28.91 -25.29 16.20
CA ILE A 99 -28.57 -25.76 17.56
C ILE A 99 -28.71 -27.29 17.65
#